data_AF-A0A554LTS7-F1
#
_entry.id   AF-A0A554LTS7-F1
#
_cell.length_a   1.000
_cell.length_b   1.000
_cell.length_c   1.000
_cell.angle_alpha   90.00
_cell.angle_beta   90.00
_cell.angle_gamma   90.00
#
_symmetry.space_group_name_H-M   'P 1'
#
loop_
_entity.id
_entity.type
_entity.pdbx_description
1 polymer ?
#
loop_
_entity_poly.entity_id
_entity_poly.type
_entity_poly.pdbx_seq_one_letter_code
_entity_poly.pdbx_strand_id
1 'polypeptide(L)'
;MVALALVRRGTGAGTARHGTKTVTIDADRTVDVTGWIPVNLASSTSGSPISVLPVDPTNNTTYFYSYACDNTNKTFELNAKLESARYIQGGSDDKESTDGGNNNVMFELGTAPLNL
;
A
#
# COMPACT_ATOMS: atom_id res chain seq x y z
N MET A 1 -4.29 -2.19 -17.54
CA MET A 1 -4.15 -0.83 -16.98
C MET A 1 -3.66 -0.99 -15.55
N VAL A 2 -2.42 -0.59 -15.30
CA VAL A 2 -1.74 -0.79 -14.01
C VAL A 2 -2.10 0.38 -13.12
N ALA A 3 -2.86 0.15 -12.06
CA ALA A 3 -3.05 1.19 -11.05
C ALA A 3 -1.85 1.17 -10.12
N LEU A 4 -1.40 2.36 -9.82
CA LEU A 4 -0.18 2.57 -9.10
C LEU A 4 -0.27 3.92 -8.44
N ALA A 5 -0.31 3.86 -7.13
CA ALA A 5 -0.07 5.03 -6.33
C ALA A 5 0.73 4.60 -5.09
N LEU A 6 1.91 5.20 -5.03
CA LEU A 6 2.85 5.15 -3.96
C LEU A 6 2.72 6.48 -3.24
N VAL A 7 2.46 6.49 -1.93
CA VAL A 7 2.62 7.74 -1.19
C VAL A 7 4.10 7.95 -0.94
N ARG A 8 4.73 8.93 -1.60
CA ARG A 8 5.98 9.51 -1.12
C ARG A 8 5.84 11.01 -1.06
N ARG A 9 5.89 11.57 0.14
CA ARG A 9 6.43 12.93 0.27
C ARG A 9 7.96 12.83 0.40
N GLY A 10 8.65 12.68 -0.73
CA GLY A 10 10.12 12.72 -0.74
C GLY A 10 10.73 12.22 -2.04
N THR A 11 11.58 13.03 -2.66
CA THR A 11 12.36 12.70 -3.85
C THR A 11 13.25 11.49 -3.59
N GLY A 12 12.86 10.33 -4.11
CA GLY A 12 13.64 9.11 -3.98
C GLY A 12 12.79 7.90 -4.38
N ALA A 13 13.06 7.39 -5.58
CA ALA A 13 12.68 6.10 -6.14
C ALA A 13 12.90 4.87 -5.23
N GLY A 14 12.54 4.86 -3.93
CA GLY A 14 12.56 3.65 -3.11
C GLY A 14 11.95 2.45 -3.84
N THR A 15 12.55 1.30 -3.63
CA THR A 15 12.33 0.01 -4.30
C THR A 15 10.86 -0.27 -4.63
N ALA A 16 10.61 -0.84 -5.82
CA ALA A 16 9.29 -1.35 -6.18
C ALA A 16 8.86 -2.40 -5.14
N ARG A 17 7.76 -2.14 -4.42
CA ARG A 17 7.19 -3.06 -3.42
C ARG A 17 6.24 -4.10 -4.03
N HIS A 18 5.89 -3.92 -5.30
CA HIS A 18 4.86 -4.68 -6.02
C HIS A 18 5.42 -5.22 -7.36
N GLY A 19 6.57 -5.89 -7.31
CA GLY A 19 7.18 -6.53 -8.48
C GLY A 19 7.62 -5.56 -9.59
N THR A 20 7.19 -5.83 -10.83
CA THR A 20 7.54 -5.06 -12.04
C THR A 20 6.56 -3.95 -12.37
N LYS A 21 5.56 -3.72 -11.49
CA LYS A 21 4.64 -2.60 -11.67
C LYS A 21 5.41 -1.29 -11.70
N THR A 22 4.96 -0.39 -12.58
CA THR A 22 5.44 0.99 -12.63
C THR A 22 5.42 1.60 -11.23
N VAL A 23 6.20 2.65 -10.94
CA VAL A 23 6.14 3.38 -9.65
C VAL A 23 5.73 4.85 -9.85
N THR A 24 4.60 5.28 -9.26
CA THR A 24 4.04 6.63 -9.36
C THR A 24 3.81 7.15 -7.97
N ILE A 25 4.37 8.32 -7.68
CA ILE A 25 4.22 8.99 -6.40
C ILE A 25 2.94 9.82 -6.42
N ASP A 26 2.06 9.60 -5.46
CA ASP A 26 0.83 10.35 -5.27
C ASP A 26 0.71 10.83 -3.82
N ALA A 27 0.49 12.13 -3.65
CA ALA A 27 0.33 12.75 -2.34
C ALA A 27 -1.14 13.10 -2.03
N ASP A 28 -2.05 12.90 -2.98
CA ASP A 28 -3.47 13.14 -2.76
C ASP A 28 -4.08 12.09 -1.85
N ARG A 29 -4.84 12.58 -0.89
CA ARG A 29 -5.45 11.78 0.18
C ARG A 29 -6.97 11.77 0.11
N THR A 30 -7.52 12.23 -1.01
CA THR A 30 -8.96 12.15 -1.28
C THR A 30 -9.40 10.70 -1.31
N VAL A 31 -10.64 10.45 -0.94
CA VAL A 31 -11.23 9.10 -0.87
C VAL A 31 -12.05 8.77 -2.12
N ASP A 32 -11.88 9.56 -3.16
CA ASP A 32 -12.42 9.34 -4.50
C ASP A 32 -11.33 8.74 -5.41
N VAL A 33 -11.56 8.80 -6.72
CA VAL A 33 -10.63 8.21 -7.70
C VAL A 33 -9.32 8.98 -7.88
N THR A 34 -9.14 10.15 -7.24
CA THR A 34 -7.92 10.97 -7.40
C THR A 34 -6.92 10.79 -6.27
N GLY A 35 -7.26 10.02 -5.23
CA GLY A 35 -6.32 9.74 -4.15
C GLY A 35 -5.33 8.64 -4.49
N TRP A 36 -4.33 8.46 -3.62
CA TRP A 36 -3.31 7.41 -3.77
C TRP A 36 -3.86 5.97 -3.70
N ILE A 37 -5.14 5.80 -3.37
CA ILE A 37 -5.87 4.58 -3.71
C ILE A 37 -6.88 4.99 -4.77
N PRO A 38 -6.69 4.63 -6.06
CA PRO A 38 -7.56 5.05 -7.16
C PRO A 38 -8.85 4.22 -7.21
N VAL A 39 -9.54 4.12 -6.08
CA VAL A 39 -10.82 3.45 -5.88
C VAL A 39 -11.76 4.46 -5.24
N ASN A 40 -12.96 4.61 -5.79
CA ASN A 40 -13.94 5.51 -5.21
C ASN A 40 -14.51 4.91 -3.90
N LEU A 41 -13.90 5.27 -2.78
CA LEU A 41 -14.38 4.90 -1.44
C LEU A 41 -15.49 5.85 -0.95
N ALA A 42 -15.74 6.96 -1.65
CA ALA A 42 -16.81 7.90 -1.32
C ALA A 42 -18.19 7.48 -1.87
N SER A 43 -18.25 6.59 -2.87
CA SER A 43 -19.50 6.27 -3.58
C SER A 43 -20.46 5.30 -2.86
N SER A 44 -20.11 4.85 -1.66
CA SER A 44 -20.96 3.94 -0.89
C SER A 44 -22.22 4.65 -0.38
N THR A 45 -23.37 3.96 -0.43
CA THR A 45 -24.68 4.50 -0.02
C THR A 45 -24.73 4.96 1.44
N SER A 46 -23.84 4.42 2.28
CA SER A 46 -23.67 4.77 3.70
C SER A 46 -22.58 5.83 3.94
N GLY A 47 -22.06 6.45 2.89
CA GLY A 47 -20.90 7.34 2.96
C GLY A 47 -19.57 6.58 2.94
N SER A 48 -18.46 7.33 2.96
CA SER A 48 -17.13 6.73 2.91
C SER A 48 -16.77 6.04 4.23
N PRO A 49 -16.17 4.83 4.20
CA PRO A 49 -15.69 4.17 5.42
C PRO A 49 -14.52 4.91 6.08
N ILE A 50 -13.88 5.84 5.36
CA ILE A 50 -12.78 6.66 5.87
C ILE A 50 -12.91 8.08 5.31
N SER A 51 -12.60 9.10 6.11
CA SER A 51 -12.75 10.51 5.68
C SER A 51 -11.57 11.04 4.86
N VAL A 52 -10.40 10.42 4.98
CA VAL A 52 -9.15 10.82 4.31
C VAL A 52 -8.23 9.61 4.24
N LEU A 53 -7.57 9.38 3.11
CA LEU A 53 -6.60 8.29 3.03
C LEU A 53 -5.43 8.57 3.99
N PRO A 54 -4.98 7.56 4.76
CA PRO A 54 -3.91 7.76 5.73
C PRO A 54 -2.57 7.91 5.02
N VAL A 55 -1.60 8.43 5.77
CA VAL A 55 -0.18 8.34 5.44
C VAL A 55 0.52 7.68 6.61
N ASP A 56 1.61 7.00 6.33
CA ASP A 56 2.51 6.51 7.36
C ASP A 56 2.97 7.70 8.24
N PRO A 57 3.04 7.59 9.58
CA PRO A 57 3.44 8.70 10.44
C PRO A 57 4.86 9.21 10.17
N THR A 58 5.78 8.32 9.80
CA THR A 58 7.18 8.65 9.50
C THR A 58 7.32 9.24 8.09
N ASN A 59 6.53 8.74 7.13
CA ASN A 59 6.37 9.26 5.76
C ASN A 59 7.68 9.65 5.06
N ASN A 60 8.54 8.67 4.80
CA ASN A 60 9.80 8.89 4.08
C ASN A 60 10.01 7.81 2.99
N THR A 61 11.22 7.72 2.42
CA THR A 61 11.52 6.76 1.34
C THR A 61 11.49 5.30 1.78
N THR A 62 11.44 5.03 3.08
CA THR A 62 11.42 3.69 3.69
C THR A 62 10.06 3.37 4.31
N TYR A 63 9.41 4.35 4.93
CA TYR A 63 8.15 4.20 5.66
C TYR A 63 7.04 4.97 4.94
N PHE A 64 6.19 4.21 4.26
CA PHE A 64 5.09 4.69 3.43
C PHE A 64 4.10 3.56 3.19
N TYR A 65 2.88 3.91 2.76
CA TYR A 65 1.90 2.95 2.23
C TYR A 65 1.97 2.93 0.70
N SER A 66 1.77 1.75 0.13
CA SER A 66 1.76 1.55 -1.31
C SER A 66 0.62 0.65 -1.70
N TYR A 67 -0.04 1.01 -2.80
CA TYR A 67 -1.14 0.25 -3.37
C TYR A 67 -0.81 -0.19 -4.79
N ALA A 68 -1.18 -1.42 -5.11
CA ALA A 68 -1.19 -1.92 -6.47
C ALA A 68 -2.50 -2.66 -6.75
N CYS A 69 -2.88 -2.67 -8.03
CA CYS A 69 -3.96 -3.54 -8.49
C CYS A 69 -3.67 -4.17 -9.86
N ASP A 70 -4.45 -5.20 -10.15
CA ASP A 70 -4.62 -5.77 -11.46
C ASP A 70 -6.11 -5.73 -11.81
N ASN A 71 -6.48 -4.84 -12.72
CA ASN A 71 -7.87 -4.71 -13.15
C ASN A 71 -8.33 -5.88 -14.05
N THR A 72 -7.43 -6.68 -14.62
CA THR A 72 -7.83 -7.88 -15.36
C THR A 72 -8.25 -8.98 -14.38
N ASN A 73 -7.37 -9.30 -13.43
CA ASN A 73 -7.60 -10.35 -12.45
C ASN A 73 -8.46 -9.90 -11.25
N LYS A 74 -8.79 -8.61 -11.18
CA LYS A 74 -9.56 -7.99 -10.09
C LYS A 74 -8.91 -8.23 -8.73
N THR A 75 -7.59 -8.15 -8.69
CA THR A 75 -6.78 -8.31 -7.49
C THR A 75 -6.13 -7.00 -7.08
N PHE A 76 -5.86 -6.86 -5.78
CA PHE A 76 -5.18 -5.70 -5.23
C PHE A 76 -4.27 -6.12 -4.08
N GLU A 77 -3.29 -5.28 -3.78
CA GLU A 77 -2.35 -5.45 -2.68
C GLU A 77 -1.95 -4.09 -2.09
N LEU A 78 -1.82 -4.04 -0.78
CA LEU A 78 -1.33 -2.93 0.03
C LEU A 78 -0.09 -3.40 0.78
N ASN A 79 1.03 -2.68 0.60
CA ASN A 79 2.29 -2.98 1.28
C ASN A 79 2.72 -1.82 2.18
N ALA A 80 3.06 -2.15 3.43
CA ALA A 80 3.60 -1.25 4.45
C ALA A 80 4.88 -1.84 5.05
N LYS A 81 5.83 -0.99 5.47
CA LYS A 81 6.98 -1.44 6.27
C LYS A 81 6.71 -1.09 7.71
N LEU A 82 6.70 -2.07 8.62
CA LEU A 82 6.37 -1.81 10.02
C LEU A 82 7.59 -1.26 10.76
N GLU A 83 7.39 -0.32 11.68
CA GLU A 83 8.50 0.28 12.45
C GLU A 83 8.74 -0.39 13.80
N SER A 84 7.73 -1.09 14.33
CA SER A 84 7.82 -1.69 15.67
C SER A 84 8.61 -3.00 15.64
N ALA A 85 9.67 -3.07 16.44
CA ALA A 85 10.45 -4.29 16.65
C ALA A 85 9.60 -5.51 17.09
N ARG A 86 8.40 -5.26 17.65
CA ARG A 86 7.44 -6.32 18.01
C ARG A 86 6.80 -6.98 16.77
N TYR A 87 6.51 -6.19 15.73
CA TYR A 87 5.67 -6.59 14.59
C TYR A 87 6.45 -6.87 13.31
N ILE A 88 7.72 -6.49 13.23
CA ILE A 88 8.60 -6.83 12.09
C ILE A 88 9.00 -8.30 12.08
N GLN A 89 9.63 -8.73 10.98
CA GLN A 89 10.21 -10.07 10.84
C GLN A 89 11.05 -10.49 12.06
N GLY A 90 10.71 -11.65 12.65
CA GLY A 90 11.40 -12.20 13.82
C GLY A 90 11.06 -11.53 15.15
N GLY A 91 10.14 -10.55 15.15
CA GLY A 91 9.57 -9.96 16.36
C GLY A 91 8.66 -10.92 17.12
N SER A 92 8.32 -10.58 18.37
CA SER A 92 7.48 -11.44 19.23
C SER A 92 6.04 -11.63 18.73
N ASP A 93 5.59 -10.77 17.83
CA ASP A 93 4.25 -10.76 17.22
C ASP A 93 4.40 -10.42 15.73
N ASP A 94 5.34 -11.10 15.07
CA ASP A 94 5.71 -10.89 13.68
C ASP A 94 4.49 -10.88 12.74
N LYS A 95 4.26 -9.74 12.10
CA LYS A 95 3.20 -9.54 11.10
C LYS A 95 3.72 -9.52 9.68
N GLU A 96 4.99 -9.19 9.45
CA GLU A 96 5.56 -9.06 8.11
C GLU A 96 5.84 -10.43 7.46
N SER A 97 6.18 -11.46 8.24
CA SER A 97 6.47 -12.79 7.67
C SER A 97 5.32 -13.79 7.77
N THR A 98 4.21 -13.39 8.41
CA THR A 98 3.08 -14.28 8.73
C THR A 98 1.74 -13.82 8.14
N ASP A 99 1.74 -12.78 7.32
CA ASP A 99 0.55 -12.21 6.67
C ASP A 99 0.04 -13.01 5.46
N GLY A 100 0.79 -14.01 5.02
CA GLY A 100 0.46 -14.82 3.85
C GLY A 100 0.86 -14.19 2.51
N GLY A 101 1.62 -13.08 2.56
CA GLY A 101 2.22 -12.43 1.40
C GLY A 101 3.46 -13.14 0.88
N ASN A 102 4.21 -12.45 0.03
CA ASN A 102 5.41 -12.96 -0.64
C ASN A 102 6.70 -12.20 -0.27
N ASN A 103 6.64 -11.22 0.63
CA ASN A 103 7.77 -10.43 1.08
C ASN A 103 7.84 -10.36 2.60
N ASN A 104 8.67 -11.21 3.19
CA ASN A 104 8.75 -11.38 4.64
C ASN A 104 9.28 -10.16 5.43
N VAL A 105 9.59 -9.03 4.79
CA VAL A 105 10.03 -7.77 5.44
C VAL A 105 9.09 -6.59 5.14
N MET A 106 7.89 -6.90 4.67
CA MET A 106 6.78 -5.97 4.46
C MET A 106 5.53 -6.61 5.04
N PHE A 107 4.63 -5.78 5.53
CA PHE A 107 3.27 -6.21 5.82
C PHE A 107 2.40 -6.01 4.57
N GLU A 108 1.74 -7.08 4.16
CA GLU A 108 1.02 -7.21 2.90
C GLU A 108 -0.46 -7.57 3.17
N LEU A 109 -1.37 -6.81 2.57
CA LEU A 109 -2.81 -7.07 2.63
C LEU A 109 -3.43 -6.97 1.25
N GLY A 110 -4.29 -7.91 0.89
CA GLY A 110 -4.90 -7.90 -0.43
C GLY A 110 -5.67 -9.17 -0.72
N THR A 111 -6.03 -9.33 -1.99
CA THR A 111 -6.68 -10.57 -2.49
C THR A 111 -5.71 -11.49 -3.20
N ALA A 112 -4.54 -11.00 -3.59
CA ALA A 112 -3.44 -11.81 -4.11
C ALA A 112 -2.14 -11.01 -4.02
N PRO A 113 -0.99 -11.67 -3.83
CA PRO A 113 0.30 -11.07 -4.02
C PRO A 113 0.45 -10.51 -5.43
N LEU A 114 0.86 -9.26 -5.56
CA LEU A 114 0.97 -8.58 -6.84
C LEU A 114 2.42 -8.31 -7.19
N ASN A 115 3.14 -9.40 -7.36
CA ASN A 115 4.56 -9.50 -7.63
C ASN A 115 4.92 -9.80 -9.10
N LEU A 116 3.96 -9.66 -10.04
CA LEU A 116 4.25 -9.71 -11.48
C LEU A 116 5.19 -8.59 -11.90
#